data_AF-A0A1D6JZI7-F1
#
_entry.id   AF-A0A1D6JZI7-F1
#
_cell.length_a   1.000
_cell.length_b   1.000
_cell.length_c   1.000
_cell.angle_alpha   90.00
_cell.angle_beta   90.00
_cell.angle_gamma   90.00
#
_symmetry.space_group_name_H-M   'P 1'
#
loop_
_entity.id
_entity.type
_entity.pdbx_description
1 polymer ?
#
loop_
_entity_poly.entity_id
_entity_poly.type
_entity_poly.pdbx_seq_one_letter_code
_entity_poly.pdbx_strand_id
1 'polypeptide(L)'
;MVSCVDDERLDFQDGDLVVFSEVQGMTELNDGKPRTVMCAGPFSFCIEDTSNFGTYTKGGIVTQVKERKILKFKSLRDSIREPGNFPLSDCSKFTRPPLLHFAFIALDKFRKEFGRFPGVACGLDAQRFVEFTASINEATIDYKIEDELDENLLRLFASGSKAVLNPMATMFGGIVSQEAVKACSGKFHPLYRFFYFDSSESLPTHQLDPKDLKPLNSRYDAQISVFGSKLQKKLRDANVFVVGSGALGCEFLKNLALMGVSCSRKGKITITDDDVIEKSNLSRQFLFRDWNIGHPKSTVAATAASAINSCLHIDALQNRACLETEHVFHDAFWEILDVVINALDNVNARMYMDMRCLYFQKPLLESGTLGTKCNTQVVIPHLTENYGTSRDPPEKQAPMCTVHSFPHNIDHCLTWARSEFEGLLEKTPKEVNSFLSNPAQYAASMKKAGDAQARELLEHVCECLEKECCGTFDDCITWARLKYDI
;
A
#
# COMPACT_ATOMS: atom_id res chain seq x y z
N MET A 1 -4.68 33.55 -21.41
CA MET A 1 -4.12 32.18 -21.50
C MET A 1 -2.80 32.19 -20.76
N VAL A 2 -2.59 31.23 -19.87
CA VAL A 2 -1.36 31.01 -19.12
C VAL A 2 -0.67 29.79 -19.75
N SER A 3 0.62 29.93 -20.06
CA SER A 3 1.46 28.84 -20.55
C SER A 3 2.52 28.54 -19.50
N CYS A 4 2.68 27.27 -19.13
CA CYS A 4 3.67 26.81 -18.18
C CYS A 4 4.92 26.32 -18.91
N VAL A 5 6.02 26.14 -18.18
CA VAL A 5 7.29 25.64 -18.73
C VAL A 5 7.08 24.19 -19.20
N ASP A 6 7.58 23.86 -20.39
CA ASP A 6 7.33 22.58 -21.09
C ASP A 6 7.90 21.33 -20.39
N ASP A 7 8.67 21.50 -19.32
CA ASP A 7 9.34 20.41 -18.60
C ASP A 7 8.40 19.60 -17.69
N GLU A 8 7.23 20.16 -17.34
CA GLU A 8 6.24 19.49 -16.48
C GLU A 8 4.82 19.60 -17.02
N ARG A 9 4.16 18.45 -17.17
CA ARG A 9 2.74 18.40 -17.51
C ARG A 9 1.90 18.90 -16.33
N LEU A 10 0.97 19.80 -16.60
CA LEU A 10 -0.01 20.26 -15.63
C LEU A 10 -1.04 19.17 -15.32
N ASP A 11 -1.32 19.01 -14.03
CA ASP A 11 -2.37 18.13 -13.50
C ASP A 11 -3.66 18.89 -13.13
N PHE A 12 -3.76 20.18 -13.50
CA PHE A 12 -4.95 20.99 -13.23
C PHE A 12 -6.15 20.52 -14.03
N GLN A 13 -7.33 20.64 -13.43
CA GLN A 13 -8.61 20.36 -14.06
C GLN A 13 -9.45 21.63 -14.13
N ASP A 14 -10.40 21.66 -15.07
CA ASP A 14 -11.36 22.75 -15.15
C ASP A 14 -12.14 22.89 -13.84
N GLY A 15 -12.21 24.12 -13.32
CA GLY A 15 -12.82 24.42 -12.03
C GLY A 15 -11.85 24.38 -10.84
N ASP A 16 -10.61 23.94 -11.02
CA ASP A 16 -9.58 24.10 -10.00
C ASP A 16 -9.30 25.58 -9.73
N LEU A 17 -8.85 25.87 -8.51
CA LEU A 17 -8.48 27.21 -8.11
C LEU A 17 -6.96 27.31 -7.98
N VAL A 18 -6.40 28.40 -8.47
CA VAL A 18 -4.96 28.67 -8.42
C VAL A 18 -4.68 30.08 -7.93
N VAL A 19 -3.53 30.27 -7.29
CA VAL A 19 -2.98 31.59 -6.96
C VAL A 19 -1.64 31.77 -7.66
N PHE A 20 -1.28 33.02 -7.94
CA PHE A 20 -0.02 33.37 -8.58
C PHE A 20 0.91 34.09 -7.60
N SER A 21 2.20 33.92 -7.81
CA SER A 21 3.27 34.65 -7.12
C SER A 21 4.43 34.87 -8.08
N GLU A 22 5.27 35.87 -7.79
CA GLU A 22 6.47 36.20 -8.57
C GLU A 22 6.23 36.55 -10.06
N VAL A 23 5.00 36.89 -10.44
CA VAL A 23 4.66 37.33 -11.81
C VAL A 23 5.16 38.76 -12.02
N GLN A 24 6.01 39.00 -13.03
CA GLN A 24 6.52 40.33 -13.35
C GLN A 24 5.74 40.96 -14.52
N GLY A 25 5.46 42.26 -14.43
CA GLY A 25 4.70 43.04 -15.42
C GLY A 25 3.18 43.02 -15.21
N MET A 26 2.64 41.93 -14.68
CA MET A 26 1.22 41.76 -14.37
C MET A 26 1.03 41.53 -12.85
N THR A 27 1.38 42.55 -12.06
CA THR A 27 1.50 42.45 -10.59
C THR A 27 0.18 42.18 -9.86
N GLU A 28 -0.94 42.48 -10.50
CA GLU A 28 -2.31 42.26 -10.01
C GLU A 28 -2.62 40.78 -9.78
N LEU A 29 -1.88 39.87 -10.45
CA LEU A 29 -1.99 38.43 -10.22
C LEU A 29 -1.34 37.98 -8.91
N ASN A 30 -0.40 38.76 -8.35
CA ASN A 30 0.29 38.43 -7.09
C ASN A 30 -0.52 38.83 -5.84
N ASP A 31 -1.83 39.04 -5.98
CA ASP A 31 -2.71 39.52 -4.91
C ASP A 31 -3.15 38.40 -3.93
N GLY A 32 -2.75 37.16 -4.19
CA GLY A 32 -3.10 35.98 -3.39
C GLY A 32 -4.55 35.54 -3.53
N LYS A 33 -5.32 36.09 -4.47
CA LYS A 33 -6.73 35.71 -4.68
C LYS A 33 -6.83 34.49 -5.60
N PRO A 34 -7.60 33.46 -5.23
CA PRO A 34 -7.79 32.27 -6.06
C PRO A 34 -8.53 32.61 -7.36
N ARG A 35 -8.00 32.13 -8.50
CA ARG A 35 -8.59 32.27 -9.83
C ARG A 35 -8.98 30.89 -10.37
N THR A 36 -10.08 30.82 -11.09
CA THR A 36 -10.60 29.56 -11.65
C THR A 36 -9.84 29.16 -12.91
N VAL A 37 -9.37 27.93 -12.94
CA VAL A 37 -8.79 27.28 -14.12
C VAL A 37 -9.90 26.90 -15.09
N MET A 38 -9.70 27.26 -16.36
CA MET A 38 -10.59 26.95 -17.48
C MET A 38 -9.78 26.46 -18.67
N CYS A 39 -10.35 25.61 -19.53
CA CYS A 39 -9.68 25.09 -20.72
C CYS A 39 -8.30 24.48 -20.39
N ALA A 40 -8.22 23.71 -19.30
CA ALA A 40 -6.98 23.09 -18.85
C ALA A 40 -6.45 22.10 -19.91
N GLY A 41 -5.24 22.37 -20.37
CA GLY A 41 -4.46 21.51 -21.24
C GLY A 41 -3.16 21.07 -20.56
N PRO A 42 -2.38 20.19 -21.22
CA PRO A 42 -1.16 19.61 -20.62
C PRO A 42 -0.10 20.63 -20.21
N PHE A 43 -0.04 21.80 -20.85
CA PHE A 43 0.99 22.82 -20.59
C PHE A 43 0.42 24.24 -20.51
N SER A 44 -0.91 24.38 -20.56
CA SER A 44 -1.56 25.68 -20.61
C SER A 44 -2.96 25.61 -20.03
N PHE A 45 -3.44 26.73 -19.52
CA PHE A 45 -4.82 26.89 -19.09
C PHE A 45 -5.26 28.35 -19.22
N CYS A 46 -6.54 28.61 -19.05
CA CYS A 46 -7.12 29.94 -19.03
C CYS A 46 -7.56 30.31 -17.61
N ILE A 47 -7.53 31.61 -17.33
CA ILE A 47 -8.11 32.24 -16.14
C ILE A 47 -9.11 33.29 -16.62
N GLU A 48 -9.71 34.04 -15.70
CA GLU A 48 -10.68 35.09 -16.04
C GLU A 48 -10.07 36.22 -16.90
N ASP A 49 -10.90 37.20 -17.26
CA ASP A 49 -10.47 38.33 -18.07
C ASP A 49 -9.40 39.18 -17.34
N THR A 50 -8.22 39.25 -17.95
CA THR A 50 -7.08 40.05 -17.48
C THR A 50 -6.86 41.30 -18.33
N SER A 51 -7.83 41.73 -19.15
CA SER A 51 -7.68 42.87 -20.08
C SER A 51 -7.34 44.20 -19.39
N ASN A 52 -7.70 44.34 -18.11
CA ASN A 52 -7.42 45.53 -17.31
C ASN A 52 -6.09 45.45 -16.52
N PHE A 53 -5.31 44.39 -16.68
CA PHE A 53 -4.06 44.21 -15.94
C PHE A 53 -2.85 44.72 -16.73
N GLY A 54 -1.75 44.96 -16.03
CA GLY A 54 -0.47 45.29 -16.65
C GLY A 54 0.02 44.23 -17.64
N THR A 55 0.84 44.65 -18.60
CA THR A 55 1.43 43.74 -19.60
C THR A 55 2.42 42.79 -18.95
N TYR A 56 2.19 41.48 -19.07
CA TYR A 56 3.12 40.45 -18.60
C TYR A 56 4.53 40.65 -19.18
N THR A 57 5.54 40.45 -18.34
CA THR A 57 6.96 40.55 -18.73
C THR A 57 7.65 39.19 -18.67
N LYS A 58 7.77 38.60 -17.48
CA LYS A 58 8.46 37.31 -17.27
C LYS A 58 8.14 36.71 -15.89
N GLY A 59 8.46 35.42 -15.73
CA GLY A 59 8.41 34.72 -14.46
C GLY A 59 7.00 34.46 -13.95
N GLY A 60 6.90 33.75 -12.82
CA GLY A 60 5.64 33.44 -12.19
C GLY A 60 5.57 32.00 -11.71
N ILE A 61 5.01 31.82 -10.52
CA ILE A 61 4.71 30.53 -9.92
C ILE A 61 3.20 30.44 -9.74
N VAL A 62 2.60 29.37 -10.25
CA VAL A 62 1.20 29.03 -10.05
C VAL A 62 1.09 27.95 -8.99
N THR A 63 0.23 28.16 -7.99
CA THR A 63 0.00 27.20 -6.90
C THR A 63 -1.48 26.85 -6.82
N GLN A 64 -1.83 25.56 -6.85
CA GLN A 64 -3.20 25.10 -6.68
C GLN A 64 -3.67 25.35 -5.24
N VAL A 65 -4.88 25.90 -5.10
CA VAL A 65 -5.58 26.09 -3.83
C VAL A 65 -6.76 25.13 -3.75
N LYS A 66 -6.83 24.35 -2.68
CA LYS A 66 -7.94 23.43 -2.42
C LYS A 66 -8.92 24.05 -1.45
N GLU A 67 -10.10 24.40 -1.94
CA GLU A 67 -11.16 24.94 -1.11
C GLU A 67 -11.85 23.89 -0.23
N ARG A 68 -12.36 24.33 0.91
CA ARG A 68 -13.17 23.50 1.79
C ARG A 68 -14.54 23.26 1.18
N LYS A 69 -14.86 22.00 0.86
CA LYS A 69 -16.21 21.60 0.45
C LYS A 69 -17.04 21.14 1.65
N ILE A 70 -18.26 21.66 1.79
CA ILE A 70 -19.23 21.21 2.80
C ILE A 70 -20.08 20.08 2.21
N LEU A 71 -20.03 18.90 2.84
CA LEU A 71 -20.85 17.75 2.48
C LEU A 71 -22.00 17.59 3.48
N LYS A 72 -23.24 17.44 2.98
CA LYS A 72 -24.44 17.27 3.82
C LYS A 72 -24.87 15.81 3.81
N PHE A 73 -24.72 15.12 4.93
CA PHE A 73 -25.18 13.74 5.10
C PHE A 73 -26.64 13.70 5.54
N LYS A 74 -27.43 12.81 4.94
CA LYS A 74 -28.79 12.49 5.41
C LYS A 74 -28.70 11.56 6.63
N SER A 75 -29.79 11.47 7.41
CA SER A 75 -29.89 10.44 8.46
C SER A 75 -29.81 9.03 7.84
N LEU A 76 -29.48 8.01 8.63
CA LEU A 76 -29.49 6.62 8.15
C LEU A 76 -30.87 6.22 7.62
N ARG A 77 -31.94 6.63 8.31
CA ARG A 77 -33.33 6.36 7.91
C ARG A 77 -33.64 6.91 6.52
N ASP A 78 -33.28 8.16 6.27
CA ASP A 78 -33.56 8.80 4.99
C ASP A 78 -32.60 8.29 3.91
N SER A 79 -31.36 7.96 4.26
CA SER A 79 -30.39 7.38 3.33
C SER A 79 -30.82 5.98 2.86
N ILE A 80 -31.44 5.15 3.71
CA ILE A 80 -31.97 3.84 3.26
C ILE A 80 -33.11 4.02 2.25
N ARG A 81 -33.92 5.08 2.38
CA ARG A 81 -35.01 5.38 1.44
C ARG A 81 -34.55 6.08 0.17
N GLU A 82 -33.46 6.83 0.26
CA GLU A 82 -32.88 7.59 -0.84
C GLU A 82 -31.35 7.46 -0.77
N PRO A 83 -30.78 6.30 -1.16
CA PRO A 83 -29.36 6.02 -1.03
C PRO A 83 -28.51 6.93 -1.93
N GLY A 84 -29.11 7.47 -3.00
CA GLY A 84 -28.42 8.25 -4.01
C GLY A 84 -27.46 7.36 -4.80
N ASN A 85 -26.32 7.92 -5.20
CA ASN A 85 -25.31 7.15 -5.91
C ASN A 85 -24.54 6.23 -4.96
N PHE A 86 -24.34 4.99 -5.40
CA PHE A 86 -23.47 4.04 -4.71
C PHE A 86 -22.02 4.20 -5.23
N PRO A 87 -21.05 4.51 -4.35
CA PRO A 87 -19.64 4.35 -4.69
C PRO A 87 -19.36 2.91 -5.16
N LEU A 88 -18.80 2.78 -6.36
CA LEU A 88 -18.46 1.49 -6.94
C LEU A 88 -17.15 0.99 -6.35
N SER A 89 -17.17 -0.22 -5.78
CA SER A 89 -15.97 -0.94 -5.38
C SER A 89 -15.29 -1.65 -6.55
N ASP A 90 -16.08 -2.05 -7.55
CA ASP A 90 -15.65 -2.73 -8.77
C ASP A 90 -16.52 -2.27 -9.95
N CYS A 91 -15.90 -1.67 -10.96
CA CYS A 91 -16.59 -1.14 -12.13
C CYS A 91 -17.20 -2.23 -13.01
N SER A 92 -16.73 -3.47 -12.93
CA SER A 92 -17.33 -4.62 -13.63
C SER A 92 -18.61 -5.12 -12.98
N LYS A 93 -18.88 -4.69 -11.73
CA LYS A 93 -19.98 -5.11 -10.87
C LYS A 93 -20.99 -3.99 -10.61
N PHE A 94 -21.25 -3.12 -11.59
CA PHE A 94 -22.08 -1.92 -11.42
C PHE A 94 -23.51 -2.19 -10.92
N THR A 95 -24.06 -3.38 -11.18
CA THR A 95 -25.40 -3.80 -10.71
C THR A 95 -25.41 -4.35 -9.28
N ARG A 96 -24.25 -4.67 -8.69
CA ARG A 96 -24.15 -5.29 -7.34
C ARG A 96 -24.59 -4.35 -6.22
N PRO A 97 -24.17 -3.06 -6.14
CA PRO A 97 -24.45 -2.24 -4.96
C PRO A 97 -25.94 -2.03 -4.67
N PRO A 98 -26.82 -1.73 -5.65
CA PRO A 98 -28.26 -1.65 -5.39
C PRO A 98 -28.85 -2.98 -4.90
N LEU A 99 -28.45 -4.11 -5.49
CA LEU A 99 -28.92 -5.43 -5.08
C LEU A 99 -28.49 -5.77 -3.64
N LEU A 100 -27.22 -5.51 -3.31
CA LEU A 100 -26.69 -5.73 -1.97
C LEU A 100 -27.35 -4.80 -0.95
N HIS A 101 -27.71 -3.56 -1.34
CA HIS A 101 -28.48 -2.66 -0.47
C HIS A 101 -29.79 -3.33 -0.02
N PHE A 102 -30.56 -3.87 -0.95
CA PHE A 102 -31.79 -4.60 -0.62
C PHE A 102 -31.51 -5.89 0.15
N ALA A 103 -30.45 -6.63 -0.17
CA ALA A 103 -30.09 -7.86 0.54
C ALA A 103 -29.78 -7.60 2.03
N PHE A 104 -29.07 -6.51 2.37
CA PHE A 104 -28.81 -6.16 3.77
C PHE A 104 -30.10 -5.78 4.53
N ILE A 105 -31.04 -5.08 3.88
CA ILE A 105 -32.36 -4.76 4.48
C ILE A 105 -33.18 -6.05 4.65
N ALA A 106 -33.16 -6.94 3.65
CA ALA A 106 -33.81 -8.25 3.70
C ALA A 106 -33.24 -9.13 4.83
N LEU A 107 -31.94 -9.04 5.09
CA LEU A 107 -31.30 -9.75 6.20
C LEU A 107 -31.82 -9.27 7.55
N ASP A 108 -31.96 -7.97 7.75
CA ASP A 108 -32.53 -7.44 9.00
C ASP A 108 -34.01 -7.82 9.15
N LYS A 109 -34.79 -7.80 8.06
CA LYS A 109 -36.18 -8.30 8.05
C LYS A 109 -36.23 -9.78 8.43
N PHE A 110 -35.39 -10.62 7.82
CA PHE A 110 -35.30 -12.05 8.11
C PHE A 110 -34.96 -12.31 9.58
N ARG A 111 -33.96 -11.60 10.11
CA ARG A 111 -33.55 -11.73 11.52
C ARG A 111 -34.65 -11.30 12.48
N LYS A 112 -35.40 -10.24 12.14
CA LYS A 112 -36.53 -9.78 12.95
C LYS A 112 -37.67 -10.80 12.98
N GLU A 113 -37.97 -11.44 11.86
CA GLU A 113 -39.09 -12.39 11.75
C GLU A 113 -38.76 -13.76 12.36
N PHE A 114 -37.55 -14.29 12.11
CA PHE A 114 -37.18 -15.65 12.52
C PHE A 114 -36.27 -15.71 13.76
N GLY A 115 -35.77 -14.58 14.26
CA GLY A 115 -34.86 -14.53 15.42
C GLY A 115 -33.48 -15.14 15.18
N ARG A 116 -33.10 -15.42 13.92
CA ARG A 116 -31.83 -16.05 13.52
C ARG A 116 -31.38 -15.59 12.14
N PHE A 117 -30.13 -15.88 11.78
CA PHE A 117 -29.65 -15.75 10.41
C PHE A 117 -30.21 -16.88 9.52
N PRO A 118 -30.29 -16.67 8.19
CA PRO A 118 -30.50 -17.75 7.23
C PRO A 118 -29.51 -18.91 7.45
N GLY A 119 -29.98 -20.14 7.29
CA GLY A 119 -29.16 -21.33 7.44
C GLY A 119 -28.18 -21.51 6.28
N VAL A 120 -26.98 -21.99 6.59
CA VAL A 120 -25.95 -22.34 5.60
C VAL A 120 -26.48 -23.42 4.67
N ALA A 121 -26.38 -23.19 3.36
CA ALA A 121 -26.90 -24.08 2.31
C ALA A 121 -28.37 -24.52 2.51
N CYS A 122 -29.19 -23.71 3.19
CA CYS A 122 -30.60 -24.01 3.44
C CYS A 122 -31.45 -23.45 2.29
N GLY A 123 -31.91 -24.31 1.38
CA GLY A 123 -32.72 -23.91 0.23
C GLY A 123 -34.00 -23.16 0.59
N LEU A 124 -34.68 -23.56 1.68
CA LEU A 124 -35.90 -22.91 2.17
C LEU A 124 -35.64 -21.49 2.69
N ASP A 125 -34.59 -21.29 3.49
CA ASP A 125 -34.24 -19.96 3.99
C ASP A 125 -33.75 -19.06 2.86
N ALA A 126 -32.96 -19.60 1.93
CA ALA A 126 -32.48 -18.87 0.77
C ALA A 126 -33.64 -18.41 -0.13
N GLN A 127 -34.63 -19.28 -0.37
CA GLN A 127 -35.84 -18.93 -1.13
C GLN A 127 -36.62 -17.79 -0.45
N ARG A 128 -36.87 -17.90 0.86
CA ARG A 128 -37.54 -16.82 1.63
C ARG A 128 -36.75 -15.52 1.60
N PHE A 129 -35.43 -15.60 1.62
CA PHE A 129 -34.56 -14.43 1.54
C PHE A 129 -34.66 -13.72 0.18
N VAL A 130 -34.72 -14.48 -0.93
CA VAL A 130 -34.99 -13.92 -2.26
C VAL A 130 -36.36 -13.23 -2.28
N GLU A 131 -37.41 -13.87 -1.77
CA GLU A 131 -38.76 -13.31 -1.69
C GLU A 131 -38.81 -12.01 -0.88
N PHE A 132 -38.10 -11.93 0.24
CA PHE A 132 -37.98 -10.70 1.01
C PHE A 132 -37.27 -9.58 0.25
N THR A 133 -36.18 -9.91 -0.44
CA THR A 133 -35.44 -8.94 -1.25
C THR A 133 -36.32 -8.42 -2.39
N ALA A 134 -37.01 -9.31 -3.11
CA ALA A 134 -37.96 -8.96 -4.16
C ALA A 134 -39.10 -8.08 -3.65
N SER A 135 -39.69 -8.42 -2.51
CA SER A 135 -40.74 -7.61 -1.87
C SER A 135 -40.25 -6.21 -1.49
N ILE A 136 -39.00 -6.05 -1.06
CA ILE A 136 -38.40 -4.75 -0.72
C ILE A 136 -38.14 -3.93 -1.98
N ASN A 137 -37.61 -4.57 -3.03
CA ASN A 137 -37.39 -3.93 -4.33
C ASN A 137 -38.72 -3.41 -4.92
N GLU A 138 -39.78 -4.23 -4.92
CA GLU A 138 -41.11 -3.84 -5.42
C GLU A 138 -41.76 -2.71 -4.61
N ALA A 139 -41.48 -2.60 -3.32
CA ALA A 139 -41.99 -1.52 -2.48
C ALA A 139 -41.21 -0.19 -2.66
N THR A 140 -40.09 -0.22 -3.38
CA THR A 140 -39.23 0.95 -3.61
C THR A 140 -39.57 1.59 -4.95
N ILE A 141 -39.68 2.92 -5.00
CA ILE A 141 -40.05 3.65 -6.22
C ILE A 141 -38.83 4.32 -6.87
N ASP A 142 -37.99 5.01 -6.09
CA ASP A 142 -37.00 5.94 -6.64
C ASP A 142 -35.73 5.27 -7.22
N TYR A 143 -35.40 4.05 -6.80
CA TYR A 143 -34.20 3.33 -7.22
C TYR A 143 -34.45 1.83 -7.36
N LYS A 144 -35.66 1.48 -7.78
CA LYS A 144 -36.07 0.10 -8.07
C LYS A 144 -35.12 -0.52 -9.10
N ILE A 145 -34.73 -1.76 -8.87
CA ILE A 145 -34.07 -2.59 -9.90
C ILE A 145 -35.18 -3.11 -10.81
N GLU A 146 -35.20 -2.64 -12.05
CA GLU A 146 -36.18 -3.05 -13.08
C GLU A 146 -35.81 -4.39 -13.73
N ASP A 147 -34.52 -4.72 -13.74
CA ASP A 147 -34.02 -5.99 -14.25
C ASP A 147 -34.28 -7.14 -13.26
N GLU A 148 -34.12 -8.38 -13.73
CA GLU A 148 -34.23 -9.57 -12.88
C GLU A 148 -33.17 -9.53 -11.76
N LEU A 149 -33.61 -9.81 -10.53
CA LEU A 149 -32.70 -9.89 -9.38
C LEU A 149 -31.79 -11.11 -9.54
N ASP A 150 -30.48 -10.92 -9.31
CA ASP A 150 -29.54 -12.04 -9.30
C ASP A 150 -29.79 -12.94 -8.08
N GLU A 151 -30.69 -13.91 -8.25
CA GLU A 151 -31.05 -14.87 -7.21
C GLU A 151 -29.85 -15.70 -6.74
N ASN A 152 -28.90 -16.00 -7.63
CA ASN A 152 -27.73 -16.78 -7.27
C ASN A 152 -26.89 -16.02 -6.24
N LEU A 153 -26.65 -14.72 -6.47
CA LEU A 153 -25.98 -13.87 -5.48
C LEU A 153 -26.76 -13.80 -4.17
N LEU A 154 -28.09 -13.62 -4.21
CA LEU A 154 -28.91 -13.54 -3.00
C LEU A 154 -28.88 -14.84 -2.18
N ARG A 155 -28.88 -16.00 -2.85
CA ARG A 155 -28.76 -17.31 -2.22
C ARG A 155 -27.37 -17.49 -1.57
N LEU A 156 -26.31 -17.06 -2.25
CA LEU A 156 -24.95 -17.07 -1.70
C LEU A 156 -24.84 -16.13 -0.49
N PHE A 157 -25.40 -14.92 -0.59
CA PHE A 157 -25.45 -13.95 0.50
C PHE A 157 -26.18 -14.53 1.72
N ALA A 158 -27.37 -15.10 1.53
CA ALA A 158 -28.13 -15.72 2.60
C ALA A 158 -27.31 -16.82 3.29
N SER A 159 -26.71 -17.73 2.51
CA SER A 159 -25.90 -18.83 3.03
C SER A 159 -24.66 -18.35 3.82
N GLY A 160 -24.02 -17.27 3.38
CA GLY A 160 -22.82 -16.69 4.02
C GLY A 160 -23.11 -15.67 5.12
N SER A 161 -24.36 -15.23 5.30
CA SER A 161 -24.73 -14.06 6.11
C SER A 161 -24.33 -14.11 7.60
N LYS A 162 -24.17 -15.31 8.16
CA LYS A 162 -23.72 -15.52 9.55
C LYS A 162 -22.19 -15.54 9.68
N ALA A 163 -21.48 -15.81 8.59
CA ALA A 163 -20.04 -16.05 8.63
C ALA A 163 -19.26 -14.75 8.83
N VAL A 164 -18.31 -14.78 9.75
CA VAL A 164 -17.33 -13.71 9.95
C VAL A 164 -16.00 -14.18 9.40
N LEU A 165 -15.62 -13.64 8.24
CA LEU A 165 -14.37 -13.97 7.57
C LEU A 165 -13.32 -12.91 7.90
N ASN A 166 -12.15 -13.35 8.38
CA ASN A 166 -11.11 -12.44 8.82
C ASN A 166 -10.55 -11.50 7.72
N PRO A 167 -10.35 -11.94 6.45
CA PRO A 167 -9.97 -11.02 5.36
C PRO A 167 -10.99 -9.89 5.16
N MET A 168 -12.29 -10.21 5.20
CA MET A 168 -13.38 -9.23 5.09
C MET A 168 -13.38 -8.26 6.28
N ALA A 169 -13.21 -8.78 7.50
CA ALA A 169 -13.12 -7.97 8.71
C ALA A 169 -11.90 -7.04 8.68
N THR A 170 -10.76 -7.49 8.14
CA THR A 170 -9.55 -6.68 7.99
C THR A 170 -9.76 -5.54 6.98
N MET A 171 -10.32 -5.85 5.81
CA MET A 171 -10.59 -4.85 4.77
C MET A 171 -11.58 -3.79 5.26
N PHE A 172 -12.75 -4.19 5.75
CA PHE A 172 -13.74 -3.24 6.27
C PHE A 172 -13.27 -2.53 7.53
N GLY A 173 -12.51 -3.21 8.40
CA GLY A 173 -11.89 -2.59 9.56
C GLY A 173 -10.94 -1.45 9.16
N GLY A 174 -10.12 -1.64 8.12
CA GLY A 174 -9.26 -0.58 7.59
C GLY A 174 -10.06 0.59 7.01
N ILE A 175 -11.07 0.30 6.18
CA ILE A 175 -11.94 1.33 5.57
C ILE A 175 -12.67 2.14 6.64
N VAL A 176 -13.35 1.48 7.58
CA VAL A 176 -14.10 2.14 8.66
C VAL A 176 -13.17 2.95 9.57
N SER A 177 -11.98 2.42 9.90
CA SER A 177 -10.98 3.16 10.68
C SER A 177 -10.55 4.44 9.96
N GLN A 178 -10.34 4.36 8.64
CA GLN A 178 -10.02 5.53 7.84
C GLN A 178 -11.18 6.53 7.78
N GLU A 179 -12.43 6.08 7.66
CA GLU A 179 -13.61 6.95 7.71
C GLU A 179 -13.73 7.68 9.07
N ALA A 180 -13.39 7.02 10.18
CA ALA A 180 -13.35 7.66 11.49
C ALA A 180 -12.32 8.80 11.53
N VAL A 181 -11.12 8.60 10.96
CA VAL A 181 -10.09 9.64 10.83
C VAL A 181 -10.59 10.80 9.95
N LYS A 182 -11.27 10.52 8.84
CA LYS A 182 -11.86 11.57 7.98
C LYS A 182 -12.89 12.40 8.74
N ALA A 183 -13.77 11.74 9.49
CA ALA A 183 -14.82 12.39 10.26
C ALA A 183 -14.27 13.33 11.35
N CYS A 184 -13.21 12.96 12.06
CA CYS A 184 -12.65 13.79 13.12
C CYS A 184 -11.63 14.84 12.64
N SER A 185 -11.02 14.66 11.47
CA SER A 185 -10.00 15.57 10.94
C SER A 185 -10.50 16.54 9.87
N GLY A 186 -11.60 16.22 9.19
CA GLY A 186 -12.02 16.95 7.99
C GLY A 186 -11.07 16.80 6.80
N LYS A 187 -10.15 15.83 6.84
CA LYS A 187 -9.17 15.54 5.78
C LYS A 187 -9.62 14.35 4.94
N PHE A 188 -9.44 14.46 3.61
CA PHE A 188 -9.90 13.52 2.58
C PHE A 188 -11.41 13.50 2.35
N HIS A 189 -11.83 13.03 1.17
CA HIS A 189 -13.24 12.85 0.86
C HIS A 189 -13.78 11.58 1.56
N PRO A 190 -14.83 11.69 2.39
CA PRO A 190 -15.46 10.53 3.02
C PRO A 190 -16.20 9.67 1.99
N LEU A 191 -16.49 8.42 2.35
CA LEU A 191 -17.48 7.63 1.62
C LEU A 191 -18.83 8.35 1.66
N TYR A 192 -19.46 8.46 0.50
CA TYR A 192 -20.70 9.21 0.32
C TYR A 192 -21.66 8.38 -0.57
N ARG A 193 -22.45 7.44 -0.05
CA ARG A 193 -22.68 7.13 1.39
C ARG A 193 -22.56 5.63 1.69
N PHE A 194 -23.26 4.76 0.96
CA PHE A 194 -23.21 3.31 1.17
C PHE A 194 -22.17 2.66 0.25
N PHE A 195 -21.15 2.06 0.84
CA PHE A 195 -20.14 1.29 0.11
C PHE A 195 -20.42 -0.20 0.27
N TYR A 196 -20.67 -0.88 -0.85
CA TYR A 196 -20.90 -2.31 -0.91
C TYR A 196 -19.72 -3.01 -1.61
N PHE A 197 -19.34 -4.16 -1.09
CA PHE A 197 -18.28 -4.99 -1.62
C PHE A 197 -18.63 -6.46 -1.45
N ASP A 198 -18.36 -7.24 -2.49
CA ASP A 198 -18.38 -8.70 -2.45
C ASP A 198 -17.12 -9.24 -3.11
N SER A 199 -16.67 -10.40 -2.63
CA SER A 199 -15.65 -11.22 -3.29
C SER A 199 -16.24 -12.60 -3.52
N SER A 200 -17.33 -12.66 -4.28
CA SER A 200 -17.98 -13.92 -4.65
C SER A 200 -17.06 -14.82 -5.47
N GLU A 201 -16.07 -14.26 -6.15
CA GLU A 201 -15.01 -14.98 -6.88
C GLU A 201 -14.07 -15.76 -5.97
N SER A 202 -14.01 -15.43 -4.67
CA SER A 202 -13.25 -16.21 -3.68
C SER A 202 -13.94 -17.53 -3.30
N LEU A 203 -15.21 -17.71 -3.67
CA LEU A 203 -15.93 -18.95 -3.39
C LEU A 203 -15.41 -20.10 -4.24
N PRO A 204 -15.47 -21.36 -3.75
CA PRO A 204 -15.11 -22.51 -4.54
C PRO A 204 -15.95 -22.60 -5.82
N THR A 205 -15.30 -22.83 -6.97
CA THR A 205 -15.96 -22.93 -8.29
C THR A 205 -16.81 -24.19 -8.45
N HIS A 206 -16.64 -25.17 -7.56
CA HIS A 206 -17.42 -26.40 -7.53
C HIS A 206 -18.42 -26.38 -6.39
N GLN A 207 -19.52 -27.09 -6.57
CA GLN A 207 -20.53 -27.24 -5.52
C GLN A 207 -19.94 -27.98 -4.32
N LEU A 208 -20.09 -27.39 -3.13
CA LEU A 208 -19.65 -27.99 -1.87
C LEU A 208 -20.65 -29.05 -1.40
N ASP A 209 -20.15 -30.15 -0.83
CA ASP A 209 -21.00 -31.12 -0.14
C ASP A 209 -21.56 -30.46 1.13
N PRO A 210 -22.89 -30.47 1.36
CA PRO A 210 -23.47 -29.94 2.60
C PRO A 210 -22.85 -30.50 3.89
N LYS A 211 -22.26 -31.71 3.85
CA LYS A 211 -21.52 -32.28 4.97
C LYS A 211 -20.23 -31.51 5.29
N ASP A 212 -19.57 -30.96 4.27
CA ASP A 212 -18.33 -30.19 4.42
C ASP A 212 -18.57 -28.81 5.02
N LEU A 213 -19.82 -28.31 5.00
CA LEU A 213 -20.23 -27.01 5.55
C LEU A 213 -20.68 -27.08 7.02
N LYS A 214 -20.78 -28.29 7.58
CA LYS A 214 -21.24 -28.46 8.97
C LYS A 214 -20.21 -27.93 9.96
N PRO A 215 -20.65 -27.29 11.06
CA PRO A 215 -19.74 -26.85 12.11
C PRO A 215 -19.02 -28.05 12.72
N LEU A 216 -17.72 -27.88 12.99
CA LEU A 216 -16.87 -28.91 13.58
C LEU A 216 -16.56 -28.62 15.06
N ASN A 217 -17.24 -27.64 15.65
CA ASN A 217 -16.93 -27.10 16.97
C ASN A 217 -15.48 -26.61 17.03
N SER A 218 -15.05 -25.96 15.95
CA SER A 218 -13.70 -25.44 15.78
C SER A 218 -13.72 -23.93 15.71
N ARG A 219 -12.56 -23.30 15.98
CA ARG A 219 -12.41 -21.85 15.78
C ARG A 219 -12.56 -21.40 14.32
N TYR A 220 -12.63 -22.34 13.36
CA TYR A 220 -12.74 -22.07 11.94
C TYR A 220 -14.16 -22.28 11.40
N ASP A 221 -15.16 -22.54 12.26
CA ASP A 221 -16.52 -22.90 11.82
C ASP A 221 -17.17 -21.84 10.90
N ALA A 222 -16.88 -20.55 11.11
CA ALA A 222 -17.34 -19.48 10.21
C ALA A 222 -16.71 -19.59 8.81
N GLN A 223 -15.41 -19.90 8.73
CA GLN A 223 -14.71 -20.10 7.46
C GLN A 223 -15.19 -21.38 6.76
N ILE A 224 -15.37 -22.46 7.53
CA ILE A 224 -15.91 -23.74 7.05
C ILE A 224 -17.32 -23.59 6.49
N SER A 225 -18.18 -22.76 7.11
CA SER A 225 -19.53 -22.54 6.58
C SER A 225 -19.59 -21.85 5.22
N VAL A 226 -18.49 -21.24 4.76
CA VAL A 226 -18.39 -20.57 3.46
C VAL A 226 -17.61 -21.42 2.46
N PHE A 227 -16.45 -21.94 2.89
CA PHE A 227 -15.49 -22.58 1.99
C PHE A 227 -15.43 -24.11 2.11
N GLY A 228 -16.05 -24.68 3.16
CA GLY A 228 -16.02 -26.10 3.46
C GLY A 228 -14.76 -26.58 4.20
N SER A 229 -14.92 -27.69 4.92
CA SER A 229 -13.88 -28.31 5.74
C SER A 229 -12.68 -28.81 4.92
N LYS A 230 -12.90 -29.18 3.65
CA LYS A 230 -11.83 -29.61 2.73
C LYS A 230 -10.87 -28.47 2.40
N LEU A 231 -11.37 -27.27 2.11
CA LEU A 231 -10.50 -26.10 1.87
C LEU A 231 -9.80 -25.69 3.17
N GLN A 232 -10.51 -25.72 4.30
CA GLN A 232 -9.90 -25.48 5.61
C GLN A 232 -8.72 -26.42 5.88
N LYS A 233 -8.85 -27.71 5.52
CA LYS A 233 -7.76 -28.67 5.64
C LYS A 233 -6.58 -28.30 4.74
N LYS A 234 -6.81 -27.91 3.48
CA LYS A 234 -5.75 -27.43 2.57
C LYS A 234 -4.99 -26.24 3.16
N LEU A 235 -5.70 -25.25 3.71
CA LEU A 235 -5.08 -24.10 4.37
C LEU A 235 -4.18 -24.54 5.54
N ARG A 236 -4.67 -25.46 6.38
CA ARG A 236 -3.91 -25.97 7.52
C ARG A 236 -2.66 -26.74 7.13
N ASP A 237 -2.68 -27.44 6.00
CA ASP A 237 -1.57 -28.25 5.51
C ASP A 237 -0.56 -27.44 4.65
N ALA A 238 -0.83 -26.16 4.37
CA ALA A 238 -0.04 -25.35 3.44
C ALA A 238 1.35 -24.97 3.98
N ASN A 239 2.32 -24.88 3.08
CA ASN A 239 3.67 -24.37 3.28
C ASN A 239 3.79 -22.98 2.64
N VAL A 240 3.95 -21.95 3.47
CA VAL A 240 3.89 -20.55 3.04
C VAL A 240 5.20 -19.86 3.35
N PHE A 241 5.73 -19.10 2.39
CA PHE A 241 6.86 -18.21 2.63
C PHE A 241 6.40 -16.74 2.62
N VAL A 242 6.58 -16.06 3.75
CA VAL A 242 6.28 -14.63 3.91
C VAL A 242 7.58 -13.85 3.92
N VAL A 243 7.72 -12.88 3.01
CA VAL A 243 8.94 -12.07 2.88
C VAL A 243 8.68 -10.65 3.32
N GLY A 244 9.25 -10.29 4.47
CA GLY A 244 8.98 -9.04 5.18
C GLY A 244 7.98 -9.23 6.32
N SER A 245 8.30 -8.62 7.46
CA SER A 245 7.51 -8.61 8.69
C SER A 245 7.16 -7.18 9.14
N GLY A 246 7.20 -6.23 8.21
CA GLY A 246 6.77 -4.85 8.39
C GLY A 246 5.25 -4.69 8.53
N ALA A 247 4.70 -3.56 8.07
CA ALA A 247 3.27 -3.25 8.25
C ALA A 247 2.35 -4.31 7.62
N LEU A 248 2.60 -4.63 6.35
CA LEU A 248 1.88 -5.67 5.62
C LEU A 248 2.13 -7.06 6.24
N GLY A 249 3.39 -7.38 6.56
CA GLY A 249 3.75 -8.67 7.14
C GLY A 249 3.05 -8.96 8.47
N CYS A 250 2.90 -7.94 9.33
CA CYS A 250 2.13 -8.04 10.57
C CYS A 250 0.64 -8.37 10.31
N GLU A 251 0.00 -7.66 9.38
CA GLU A 251 -1.40 -7.90 9.00
C GLU A 251 -1.58 -9.27 8.36
N PHE A 252 -0.67 -9.68 7.48
CA PHE A 252 -0.70 -10.99 6.84
C PHE A 252 -0.52 -12.12 7.84
N LEU A 253 0.45 -12.03 8.76
CA LEU A 253 0.61 -13.05 9.80
C LEU A 253 -0.63 -13.19 10.69
N LYS A 254 -1.24 -12.06 11.09
CA LYS A 254 -2.52 -12.10 11.82
C LYS A 254 -3.60 -12.80 10.99
N ASN A 255 -3.67 -12.50 9.68
CA ASN A 255 -4.65 -13.14 8.79
C ASN A 255 -4.41 -14.64 8.65
N LEU A 256 -3.18 -15.06 8.36
CA LEU A 256 -2.79 -16.46 8.24
C LEU A 256 -3.07 -17.24 9.54
N ALA A 257 -2.74 -16.65 10.69
CA ALA A 257 -3.02 -17.25 12.00
C ALA A 257 -4.52 -17.44 12.25
N LEU A 258 -5.35 -16.43 11.97
CA LEU A 258 -6.80 -16.48 12.18
C LEU A 258 -7.50 -17.40 11.17
N MET A 259 -7.00 -17.48 9.93
CA MET A 259 -7.50 -18.40 8.90
C MET A 259 -7.07 -19.85 9.12
N GLY A 260 -6.14 -20.10 10.04
CA GLY A 260 -5.63 -21.43 10.35
C GLY A 260 -4.66 -21.96 9.31
N VAL A 261 -3.95 -21.08 8.60
CA VAL A 261 -2.91 -21.48 7.64
C VAL A 261 -1.76 -22.15 8.40
N SER A 262 -1.22 -23.25 7.86
CA SER A 262 -0.11 -23.99 8.46
C SER A 262 -0.34 -24.41 9.93
N CYS A 263 -1.60 -24.69 10.29
CA CYS A 263 -2.00 -25.13 11.63
C CYS A 263 -2.20 -26.66 11.73
N SER A 264 -1.55 -27.41 10.86
CA SER A 264 -1.40 -28.86 10.96
C SER A 264 0.09 -29.22 10.97
N ARG A 265 0.41 -30.43 11.43
CA ARG A 265 1.79 -30.94 11.45
C ARG A 265 2.46 -31.01 10.07
N LYS A 266 1.71 -30.84 8.97
CA LYS A 266 2.23 -30.87 7.59
C LYS A 266 2.51 -29.49 7.02
N GLY A 267 1.87 -28.46 7.56
CA GLY A 267 2.03 -27.10 7.09
C GLY A 267 3.09 -26.35 7.90
N LYS A 268 3.71 -25.37 7.25
CA LYS A 268 4.72 -24.51 7.87
C LYS A 268 4.70 -23.12 7.25
N ILE A 269 4.71 -22.09 8.08
CA ILE A 269 5.05 -20.73 7.65
C ILE A 269 6.54 -20.53 7.87
N THR A 270 7.25 -20.04 6.86
CA THR A 270 8.56 -19.42 7.06
C THR A 270 8.38 -17.93 6.86
N ILE A 271 8.82 -17.11 7.81
CA ILE A 271 8.86 -15.65 7.67
C ILE A 271 10.30 -15.18 7.74
N THR A 272 10.69 -14.25 6.87
CA THR A 272 12.03 -13.64 6.91
C THR A 272 11.96 -12.12 6.87
N ASP A 273 12.84 -11.48 7.63
CA ASP A 273 13.04 -10.02 7.67
C ASP A 273 14.39 -9.74 8.34
N ASP A 274 15.27 -8.97 7.70
CA ASP A 274 16.60 -8.64 8.22
C ASP A 274 16.63 -7.39 9.11
N ASP A 275 15.50 -6.71 9.28
CA ASP A 275 15.42 -5.52 10.13
C ASP A 275 15.13 -5.84 11.61
N VAL A 276 15.48 -4.86 12.43
CA VAL A 276 15.07 -4.75 13.83
C VAL A 276 13.92 -3.77 14.02
N ILE A 277 13.19 -3.91 15.12
CA ILE A 277 12.04 -3.06 15.44
C ILE A 277 12.51 -1.67 15.89
N GLU A 278 11.93 -0.64 15.28
CA GLU A 278 12.13 0.75 15.67
C GLU A 278 10.86 1.40 16.23
N LYS A 279 11.02 2.50 16.99
CA LYS A 279 9.88 3.25 17.54
C LYS A 279 8.91 3.73 16.45
N SER A 280 9.42 4.15 15.30
CA SER A 280 8.62 4.62 14.15
C SER A 280 7.68 3.53 13.62
N ASN A 281 8.05 2.26 13.79
CA ASN A 281 7.33 1.10 13.26
C ASN A 281 6.03 0.82 14.02
N LEU A 282 6.01 1.09 15.33
CA LEU A 282 4.91 0.74 16.23
C LEU A 282 3.57 1.39 15.88
N SER A 283 3.60 2.48 15.11
CA SER A 283 2.41 3.17 14.57
C SER A 283 1.57 2.31 13.62
N ARG A 284 2.17 1.30 12.98
CA ARG A 284 1.53 0.49 11.92
C ARG A 284 1.89 -1.00 11.94
N GLN A 285 2.79 -1.41 12.83
CA GLN A 285 3.25 -2.80 12.97
C GLN A 285 2.77 -3.33 14.34
N PHE A 286 1.47 -3.56 14.45
CA PHE A 286 0.77 -3.79 15.72
C PHE A 286 1.13 -5.11 16.43
N LEU A 287 1.91 -6.00 15.81
CA LEU A 287 2.45 -7.18 16.49
C LEU A 287 3.61 -6.82 17.44
N PHE A 288 4.16 -5.61 17.32
CA PHE A 288 5.28 -5.14 18.12
C PHE A 288 4.83 -4.23 19.27
N ARG A 289 5.68 -4.12 20.30
CA ARG A 289 5.47 -3.29 21.49
C ARG A 289 6.73 -2.49 21.77
N ASP A 290 6.61 -1.46 22.63
CA ASP A 290 7.76 -0.60 22.99
C ASP A 290 8.95 -1.40 23.54
N TRP A 291 8.69 -2.46 24.31
CA TRP A 291 9.74 -3.34 24.85
C TRP A 291 10.37 -4.29 23.82
N ASN A 292 9.90 -4.29 22.57
CA ASN A 292 10.51 -5.05 21.48
C ASN A 292 11.47 -4.21 20.63
N ILE A 293 11.65 -2.92 20.92
CA ILE A 293 12.59 -2.07 20.16
C ILE A 293 14.00 -2.67 20.20
N GLY A 294 14.64 -2.73 19.02
CA GLY A 294 15.96 -3.33 18.82
C GLY A 294 15.95 -4.85 18.63
N HIS A 295 14.81 -5.52 18.81
CA HIS A 295 14.69 -6.96 18.55
C HIS A 295 14.40 -7.25 17.07
N PRO A 296 14.80 -8.41 16.53
CA PRO A 296 14.51 -8.80 15.15
C PRO A 296 13.00 -8.87 14.87
N LYS A 297 12.54 -8.21 13.81
CA LYS A 297 11.11 -8.11 13.48
C LYS A 297 10.47 -9.48 13.26
N SER A 298 11.09 -10.33 12.45
CA SER A 298 10.57 -11.66 12.09
C SER A 298 10.32 -12.55 13.31
N THR A 299 11.26 -12.55 14.27
CA THR A 299 11.20 -13.38 15.47
C THR A 299 10.08 -12.94 16.42
N VAL A 300 9.96 -11.63 16.65
CA VAL A 300 8.88 -11.08 17.47
C VAL A 300 7.52 -11.27 16.79
N ALA A 301 7.44 -11.07 15.47
CA ALA A 301 6.21 -11.24 14.70
C ALA A 301 5.72 -12.69 14.75
N ALA A 302 6.62 -13.67 14.58
CA ALA A 302 6.29 -15.09 14.67
C ALA A 302 5.78 -15.48 16.07
N THR A 303 6.40 -14.94 17.12
CA THR A 303 5.96 -15.15 18.51
C THR A 303 4.56 -14.57 18.74
N ALA A 304 4.32 -13.34 18.28
CA ALA A 304 3.01 -12.69 18.41
C ALA A 304 1.92 -13.43 17.61
N ALA A 305 2.23 -13.89 16.40
CA ALA A 305 1.30 -14.69 15.58
C ALA A 305 0.96 -16.03 16.23
N SER A 306 1.94 -16.68 16.86
CA SER A 306 1.74 -17.92 17.63
C SER A 306 0.86 -17.70 18.87
N ALA A 307 0.87 -16.50 19.46
CA ALA A 307 -0.05 -16.13 20.54
C ALA A 307 -1.50 -15.96 20.06
N ILE A 308 -1.72 -15.51 18.81
CA ILE A 308 -3.05 -15.43 18.18
C ILE A 308 -3.61 -16.84 17.95
N ASN A 309 -2.75 -17.77 17.54
CA ASN A 309 -3.11 -19.16 17.30
C ASN A 309 -1.97 -20.11 17.67
N SER A 310 -2.10 -20.79 18.81
CA SER A 310 -1.09 -21.73 19.32
C SER A 310 -0.87 -22.98 18.47
N CYS A 311 -1.74 -23.24 17.49
CA CYS A 311 -1.56 -24.31 16.51
C CYS A 311 -0.69 -23.90 15.32
N LEU A 312 -0.29 -22.63 15.21
CA LEU A 312 0.50 -22.11 14.10
C LEU A 312 1.91 -22.71 14.12
N HIS A 313 2.32 -23.32 13.01
CA HIS A 313 3.70 -23.76 12.82
C HIS A 313 4.45 -22.70 12.00
N ILE A 314 5.35 -21.97 12.65
CA ILE A 314 6.07 -20.85 12.06
C ILE A 314 7.55 -20.83 12.45
N ASP A 315 8.42 -20.67 11.45
CA ASP A 315 9.84 -20.42 11.62
C ASP A 315 10.17 -18.99 11.21
N ALA A 316 10.98 -18.31 12.02
CA ALA A 316 11.44 -16.96 11.75
C ALA A 316 12.92 -16.97 11.36
N LEU A 317 13.22 -16.34 10.22
CA LEU A 317 14.56 -16.12 9.70
C LEU A 317 14.88 -14.62 9.71
N GLN A 318 16.17 -14.28 9.75
CA GLN A 318 16.66 -12.90 9.78
C GLN A 318 17.46 -12.57 8.52
N ASN A 319 17.27 -13.36 7.46
CA ASN A 319 18.03 -13.27 6.23
C ASN A 319 17.25 -12.42 5.23
N ARG A 320 17.90 -11.39 4.68
CA ARG A 320 17.36 -10.67 3.53
C ARG A 320 17.13 -11.66 2.39
N ALA A 321 15.96 -11.65 1.75
CA ALA A 321 15.73 -12.48 0.57
C ALA A 321 16.41 -11.81 -0.64
N CYS A 322 17.60 -12.30 -1.01
CA CYS A 322 18.43 -11.78 -2.10
C CYS A 322 19.39 -12.86 -2.61
N LEU A 323 20.15 -12.55 -3.66
CA LEU A 323 21.10 -13.48 -4.29
C LEU A 323 22.16 -14.00 -3.30
N GLU A 324 22.59 -13.16 -2.36
CA GLU A 324 23.63 -13.49 -1.38
C GLU A 324 23.17 -14.55 -0.35
N THR A 325 21.86 -14.71 -0.17
CA THR A 325 21.28 -15.62 0.84
C THR A 325 20.62 -16.86 0.23
N GLU A 326 20.87 -17.16 -1.04
CA GLU A 326 20.35 -18.38 -1.70
C GLU A 326 20.84 -19.68 -1.04
N HIS A 327 21.95 -19.64 -0.30
CA HIS A 327 22.39 -20.78 0.51
C HIS A 327 21.43 -21.10 1.67
N VAL A 328 20.65 -20.11 2.15
CA VAL A 328 19.57 -20.28 3.14
C VAL A 328 18.28 -20.67 2.42
N PHE A 329 17.95 -19.95 1.35
CA PHE A 329 16.75 -20.18 0.53
C PHE A 329 17.07 -21.08 -0.66
N HIS A 330 17.65 -22.24 -0.39
CA HIS A 330 18.12 -23.19 -1.40
C HIS A 330 16.96 -23.90 -2.13
N ASP A 331 17.24 -24.64 -3.20
CA ASP A 331 16.21 -25.25 -4.06
C ASP A 331 15.20 -26.09 -3.29
N ALA A 332 15.65 -26.97 -2.38
CA ALA A 332 14.74 -27.78 -1.56
C ALA A 332 13.81 -26.96 -0.64
N PHE A 333 14.20 -25.73 -0.25
CA PHE A 333 13.32 -24.82 0.49
C PHE A 333 12.20 -24.31 -0.43
N TRP A 334 12.53 -23.94 -1.67
CA TRP A 334 11.54 -23.46 -2.63
C TRP A 334 10.58 -24.57 -3.07
N GLU A 335 11.10 -25.76 -3.38
CA GLU A 335 10.32 -26.87 -3.92
C GLU A 335 9.12 -27.25 -3.03
N ILE A 336 9.25 -27.16 -1.71
CA ILE A 336 8.19 -27.51 -0.75
C ILE A 336 7.11 -26.44 -0.57
N LEU A 337 7.30 -25.22 -1.08
CA LEU A 337 6.35 -24.12 -0.89
C LEU A 337 5.10 -24.29 -1.74
N ASP A 338 3.95 -23.96 -1.17
CA ASP A 338 2.68 -23.86 -1.88
C ASP A 338 2.43 -22.44 -2.41
N VAL A 339 2.88 -21.41 -1.68
CA VAL A 339 2.68 -20.00 -2.04
C VAL A 339 3.71 -19.10 -1.36
N VAL A 340 4.08 -18.01 -2.05
CA VAL A 340 4.92 -16.94 -1.54
C VAL A 340 4.09 -15.67 -1.37
N ILE A 341 4.32 -14.93 -0.29
CA ILE A 341 3.61 -13.69 0.04
C ILE A 341 4.63 -12.59 0.31
N ASN A 342 4.66 -11.58 -0.55
CA ASN A 342 5.53 -10.43 -0.37
C ASN A 342 4.88 -9.38 0.53
N ALA A 343 5.68 -8.86 1.45
CA ALA A 343 5.39 -7.73 2.34
C ALA A 343 6.59 -6.76 2.35
N LEU A 344 7.09 -6.46 1.15
CA LEU A 344 8.33 -5.73 0.89
C LEU A 344 8.09 -4.22 0.74
N ASP A 345 9.14 -3.42 0.85
CA ASP A 345 9.09 -1.95 0.75
C ASP A 345 9.90 -1.37 -0.42
N ASN A 346 10.67 -2.20 -1.12
CA ASN A 346 11.50 -1.78 -2.25
C ASN A 346 11.27 -2.65 -3.49
N VAL A 347 11.49 -2.08 -4.68
CA VAL A 347 11.24 -2.74 -5.98
C VAL A 347 12.26 -3.84 -6.26
N ASN A 348 13.52 -3.67 -5.83
CA ASN A 348 14.58 -4.65 -6.09
C ASN A 348 14.29 -6.01 -5.44
N ALA A 349 13.86 -6.02 -4.19
CA ALA A 349 13.46 -7.24 -3.50
C ALA A 349 12.21 -7.87 -4.15
N ARG A 350 11.24 -7.07 -4.60
CA ARG A 350 10.06 -7.57 -5.32
C ARG A 350 10.46 -8.28 -6.62
N MET A 351 11.34 -7.66 -7.40
CA MET A 351 11.87 -8.24 -8.64
C MET A 351 12.65 -9.53 -8.39
N TYR A 352 13.49 -9.58 -7.35
CA TYR A 352 14.18 -10.81 -6.95
C TYR A 352 13.17 -11.93 -6.62
N MET A 353 12.19 -11.63 -5.77
CA MET A 353 11.18 -12.61 -5.36
C MET A 353 10.32 -13.10 -6.53
N ASP A 354 9.94 -12.20 -7.43
CA ASP A 354 9.22 -12.52 -8.66
C ASP A 354 10.02 -13.48 -9.55
N MET A 355 11.31 -13.20 -9.78
CA MET A 355 12.19 -14.08 -10.56
C MET A 355 12.35 -15.47 -9.94
N ARG A 356 12.49 -15.57 -8.62
CA ARG A 356 12.56 -16.87 -7.94
C ARG A 356 11.22 -17.62 -8.04
N CYS A 357 10.08 -16.93 -7.86
CA CYS A 357 8.76 -17.55 -8.01
C CYS A 357 8.51 -18.04 -9.44
N LEU A 358 8.95 -17.29 -10.44
CA LEU A 358 8.90 -17.71 -11.85
C LEU A 358 9.74 -18.97 -12.08
N TYR A 359 10.99 -18.99 -11.58
CA TYR A 359 11.91 -20.13 -11.74
C TYR A 359 11.37 -21.42 -11.10
N PHE A 360 10.88 -21.35 -9.85
CA PHE A 360 10.34 -22.50 -9.13
C PHE A 360 8.85 -22.76 -9.36
N GLN A 361 8.22 -21.99 -10.24
CA GLN A 361 6.78 -22.09 -10.55
C GLN A 361 5.91 -22.00 -9.29
N LYS A 362 6.17 -21.00 -8.45
CA LYS A 362 5.42 -20.77 -7.21
C LYS A 362 4.44 -19.61 -7.38
N PRO A 363 3.17 -19.76 -6.93
CA PRO A 363 2.26 -18.64 -6.82
C PRO A 363 2.84 -17.55 -5.93
N LEU A 364 2.70 -16.29 -6.36
CA LEU A 364 3.16 -15.13 -5.62
C LEU A 364 1.99 -14.17 -5.37
N LEU A 365 1.82 -13.77 -4.10
CA LEU A 365 0.91 -12.71 -3.68
C LEU A 365 1.73 -11.45 -3.41
N GLU A 366 1.53 -10.41 -4.23
CA GLU A 366 2.24 -9.14 -4.16
C GLU A 366 1.32 -8.01 -3.70
N SER A 367 1.85 -7.05 -2.94
CA SER A 367 1.09 -5.90 -2.46
C SER A 367 1.98 -4.71 -2.11
N GLY A 368 1.42 -3.51 -2.28
CA GLY A 368 2.09 -2.25 -1.99
C GLY A 368 1.16 -1.24 -1.35
N THR A 369 1.72 -0.32 -0.57
CA THR A 369 1.00 0.80 0.05
C THR A 369 1.80 2.08 -0.04
N LEU A 370 1.14 3.19 -0.36
CA LEU A 370 1.72 4.54 -0.32
C LEU A 370 0.70 5.52 0.24
N GLY A 371 0.87 5.90 1.51
CA GLY A 371 -0.11 6.72 2.23
C GLY A 371 -1.48 6.04 2.28
N THR A 372 -2.51 6.66 1.69
CA THR A 372 -3.86 6.09 1.59
C THR A 372 -4.09 5.24 0.34
N LYS A 373 -3.06 5.06 -0.50
CA LYS A 373 -3.13 4.23 -1.71
C LYS A 373 -2.62 2.83 -1.41
N CYS A 374 -3.17 1.84 -2.09
CA CYS A 374 -2.68 0.47 -2.05
C CYS A 374 -2.91 -0.21 -3.41
N ASN A 375 -2.18 -1.29 -3.63
CA ASN A 375 -2.38 -2.20 -4.76
C ASN A 375 -2.12 -3.64 -4.31
N THR A 376 -2.73 -4.58 -5.03
CA THR A 376 -2.52 -6.02 -4.87
C THR A 376 -2.39 -6.65 -6.24
N GLN A 377 -1.47 -7.59 -6.40
CA GLN A 377 -1.28 -8.36 -7.63
C GLN A 377 -1.08 -9.83 -7.28
N VAL A 378 -1.67 -10.71 -8.07
CA VAL A 378 -1.51 -12.16 -7.94
C VAL A 378 -0.79 -12.69 -9.17
N VAL A 379 0.26 -13.46 -8.95
CA VAL A 379 1.00 -14.18 -10.00
C VAL A 379 0.74 -15.66 -9.85
N ILE A 380 0.07 -16.26 -10.85
CA ILE A 380 -0.26 -17.68 -10.89
C ILE A 380 0.54 -18.34 -12.03
N PRO A 381 1.40 -19.32 -11.71
CA PRO A 381 2.17 -20.05 -12.72
C PRO A 381 1.29 -20.58 -13.85
N HIS A 382 1.74 -20.37 -15.10
CA HIS A 382 1.04 -20.79 -16.32
C HIS A 382 -0.35 -20.16 -16.55
N LEU A 383 -0.69 -19.07 -15.85
CA LEU A 383 -1.98 -18.40 -16.01
C LEU A 383 -1.86 -16.88 -16.14
N THR A 384 -1.07 -16.21 -15.30
CA THR A 384 -0.91 -14.75 -15.33
C THR A 384 0.51 -14.36 -15.73
N GLU A 385 0.71 -13.10 -16.09
CA GLU A 385 2.06 -12.53 -16.18
C GLU A 385 2.71 -12.43 -14.79
N ASN A 386 4.05 -12.41 -14.76
CA ASN A 386 4.84 -12.17 -13.56
C ASN A 386 4.97 -10.66 -13.28
N TYR A 387 5.29 -10.27 -12.05
CA TYR A 387 5.35 -8.87 -11.60
C TYR A 387 6.28 -8.02 -12.47
N GLY A 388 7.45 -8.55 -12.84
CA GLY A 388 8.44 -7.85 -13.65
C GLY A 388 8.08 -7.64 -15.13
N THR A 389 6.93 -8.12 -15.60
CA THR A 389 6.48 -7.89 -17.00
C THR A 389 6.06 -6.45 -17.23
N SER A 390 5.35 -5.85 -16.27
CA SER A 390 4.96 -4.44 -16.28
C SER A 390 6.07 -3.56 -15.70
N ARG A 391 6.31 -2.40 -16.30
CA ARG A 391 7.25 -1.41 -15.76
C ARG A 391 6.48 -0.32 -15.03
N ASP A 392 6.75 -0.19 -13.74
CA ASP A 392 6.34 0.99 -12.99
C ASP A 392 7.16 2.22 -13.42
N PRO A 393 6.58 3.44 -13.31
CA PRO A 393 7.34 4.66 -13.53
C PRO A 393 8.58 4.70 -12.60
N PRO A 394 9.75 5.12 -13.12
CA PRO A 394 10.92 5.27 -12.27
C PRO A 394 10.67 6.35 -11.21
N GLU A 395 11.38 6.24 -10.08
CA GLU A 395 11.41 7.33 -9.12
C GLU A 395 11.86 8.62 -9.80
N LYS A 396 11.15 9.72 -9.56
CA LYS A 396 11.54 11.02 -10.09
C LYS A 396 12.87 11.42 -9.47
N GLN A 397 13.91 11.51 -10.28
CA GLN A 397 15.23 12.02 -9.88
C GLN A 397 15.48 13.33 -10.63
N ALA A 398 15.88 14.36 -9.89
CA ALA A 398 16.26 15.62 -10.49
C ALA A 398 17.60 15.47 -11.25
N PRO A 399 17.76 16.11 -12.43
CA PRO A 399 19.03 16.09 -13.14
C PRO A 399 20.17 16.64 -12.25
N MET A 400 21.33 15.97 -12.27
CA MET A 400 22.48 16.37 -11.44
C MET A 400 22.90 17.83 -11.66
N CYS A 401 22.87 18.33 -12.90
CA CYS A 401 23.15 19.73 -13.20
C CYS A 401 22.17 20.70 -12.49
N THR A 402 20.90 20.32 -12.38
CA THR A 402 19.90 21.13 -11.67
C THR A 402 20.16 21.09 -10.16
N VAL A 403 20.46 19.92 -9.60
CA VAL A 403 20.73 19.75 -8.17
C VAL A 403 21.97 20.55 -7.73
N HIS A 404 23.05 20.50 -8.51
CA HIS A 404 24.32 21.15 -8.15
C HIS A 404 24.43 22.62 -8.57
N SER A 405 23.83 23.03 -9.68
CA SER A 405 24.04 24.38 -10.23
C SER A 405 22.80 25.28 -10.16
N PHE A 406 21.59 24.73 -10.30
CA PHE A 406 20.37 25.53 -10.47
C PHE A 406 19.16 24.97 -9.71
N PRO A 407 19.25 24.80 -8.37
CA PRO A 407 18.11 24.36 -7.57
C PRO A 407 17.03 25.44 -7.55
N HIS A 408 15.79 25.05 -7.82
CA HIS A 408 14.64 25.96 -7.89
C HIS A 408 13.41 25.45 -7.13
N ASN A 409 13.53 24.30 -6.47
CA ASN A 409 12.55 23.77 -5.54
C ASN A 409 13.26 23.20 -4.30
N ILE A 410 12.50 22.94 -3.24
CA ILE A 410 13.06 22.45 -1.97
C ILE A 410 13.63 21.04 -2.08
N ASP A 411 13.07 20.19 -2.94
CA ASP A 411 13.51 18.81 -3.13
C ASP A 411 14.93 18.74 -3.73
N HIS A 412 15.28 19.68 -4.61
CA HIS A 412 16.63 19.81 -5.16
C HIS A 412 17.63 20.15 -4.04
N CYS A 413 17.30 21.11 -3.18
CA CYS A 413 18.15 21.47 -2.04
C CYS A 413 18.31 20.31 -1.05
N LEU A 414 17.24 19.55 -0.78
CA LEU A 414 17.29 18.38 0.10
C LEU A 414 18.14 17.24 -0.50
N THR A 415 18.01 17.01 -1.81
CA THR A 415 18.83 16.01 -2.53
C THR A 415 20.31 16.40 -2.50
N TRP A 416 20.62 17.67 -2.74
CA TRP A 416 21.97 18.20 -2.63
C TRP A 416 22.52 18.04 -1.21
N ALA A 417 21.78 18.48 -0.18
CA ALA A 417 22.21 18.37 1.21
C ALA A 417 22.47 16.93 1.65
N ARG A 418 21.67 15.97 1.17
CA ARG A 418 21.91 14.54 1.39
C ARG A 418 23.20 14.07 0.71
N SER A 419 23.45 14.50 -0.53
CA SER A 419 24.69 14.18 -1.25
C SER A 419 25.92 14.72 -0.52
N GLU A 420 25.86 15.95 -0.01
CA GLU A 420 26.95 16.55 0.79
C GLU A 420 27.19 15.77 2.08
N PHE A 421 26.12 15.39 2.79
CA PHE A 421 26.23 14.56 3.99
C PHE A 421 26.89 13.21 3.69
N GLU A 422 26.41 12.49 2.66
CA GLU A 422 26.97 11.19 2.25
C GLU A 422 28.43 11.33 1.77
N GLY A 423 28.76 12.39 1.05
CA GLY A 423 30.12 12.67 0.59
C GLY A 423 31.09 12.89 1.76
N LEU A 424 30.78 13.89 2.59
CA LEU A 424 31.68 14.36 3.65
C LEU A 424 31.78 13.37 4.82
N LEU A 425 30.66 12.76 5.24
CA LEU A 425 30.59 12.04 6.50
C LEU A 425 30.50 10.51 6.35
N GLU A 426 30.29 10.00 5.13
CA GLU A 426 30.21 8.55 4.90
C GLU A 426 31.25 8.06 3.89
N LYS A 427 31.26 8.58 2.67
CA LYS A 427 32.12 8.12 1.57
C LYS A 427 33.59 8.44 1.84
N THR A 428 33.92 9.68 2.18
CA THR A 428 35.31 10.06 2.48
C THR A 428 35.90 9.26 3.65
N PRO A 429 35.23 9.11 4.82
CA PRO A 429 35.73 8.25 5.89
C PRO A 429 35.86 6.76 5.49
N LYS A 430 34.93 6.20 4.70
CA LYS A 430 35.04 4.82 4.20
C LYS A 430 36.26 4.64 3.27
N GLU A 431 36.53 5.62 2.43
CA GLU A 431 37.69 5.60 1.53
C GLU A 431 39.00 5.67 2.32
N VAL A 432 39.08 6.58 3.30
CA VAL A 432 40.22 6.67 4.23
C VAL A 432 40.45 5.36 4.97
N ASN A 433 39.39 4.75 5.51
CA ASN A 433 39.48 3.45 6.19
C ASN A 433 39.96 2.34 5.25
N SER A 434 39.55 2.36 3.97
CA SER A 434 40.01 1.41 2.96
C SER A 434 41.50 1.58 2.65
N PHE A 435 41.96 2.84 2.52
CA PHE A 435 43.37 3.17 2.39
C PHE A 435 44.19 2.69 3.59
N LEU A 436 43.75 3.00 4.82
CA LEU A 436 44.44 2.62 6.05
C LEU A 436 44.47 1.10 6.27
N SER A 437 43.45 0.37 5.84
CA SER A 437 43.35 -1.09 6.02
C SER A 437 44.36 -1.85 5.15
N ASN A 438 44.58 -1.42 3.90
CA ASN A 438 45.58 -2.03 3.02
C ASN A 438 46.13 -1.03 1.98
N PRO A 439 47.14 -0.22 2.36
CA PRO A 439 47.66 0.84 1.49
C PRO A 439 48.23 0.32 0.16
N ALA A 440 48.85 -0.87 0.16
CA ALA A 440 49.46 -1.44 -1.03
C ALA A 440 48.40 -1.87 -2.07
N GLN A 441 47.32 -2.51 -1.60
CA GLN A 441 46.19 -2.87 -2.45
C GLN A 441 45.45 -1.63 -2.94
N TYR A 442 45.22 -0.65 -2.07
CA TYR A 442 44.58 0.61 -2.44
C TYR A 442 45.37 1.35 -3.53
N ALA A 443 46.68 1.50 -3.37
CA ALA A 443 47.55 2.12 -4.38
C ALA A 443 47.54 1.34 -5.71
N ALA A 444 47.48 0.01 -5.67
CA ALA A 444 47.35 -0.81 -6.88
C ALA A 444 45.98 -0.61 -7.57
N SER A 445 44.90 -0.43 -6.81
CA SER A 445 43.56 -0.11 -7.33
C SER A 445 43.53 1.29 -7.95
N MET A 446 44.11 2.30 -7.29
CA MET A 446 44.16 3.67 -7.82
C MET A 446 44.95 3.77 -9.13
N LYS A 447 46.03 2.99 -9.28
CA LYS A 447 46.77 2.90 -10.57
C LYS A 447 45.97 2.27 -11.71
N LYS A 448 44.88 1.56 -11.40
CA LYS A 448 43.98 0.94 -12.39
C LYS A 448 42.71 1.77 -12.64
N ALA A 449 42.37 2.69 -11.74
CA ALA A 449 41.24 3.60 -11.90
C ALA A 449 41.56 4.68 -12.94
N GLY A 450 40.53 5.36 -13.46
CA GLY A 450 40.73 6.50 -14.35
C GLY A 450 41.36 7.68 -13.61
N ASP A 451 42.26 8.42 -14.28
CA ASP A 451 43.09 9.46 -13.66
C ASP A 451 42.29 10.50 -12.84
N ALA A 452 41.13 10.95 -13.36
CA ALA A 452 40.29 11.93 -12.68
C ALA A 452 39.71 11.37 -11.36
N GLN A 453 39.18 10.15 -11.40
CA GLN A 453 38.61 9.48 -10.23
C GLN A 453 39.70 9.16 -9.19
N ALA A 454 40.86 8.65 -9.64
CA ALA A 454 41.97 8.34 -8.76
C ALA A 454 42.48 9.60 -8.04
N ARG A 455 42.56 10.73 -8.75
CA ARG A 455 42.96 12.01 -8.17
C ARG A 455 41.97 12.49 -7.11
N GLU A 456 40.68 12.48 -7.41
CA GLU A 456 39.62 12.91 -6.49
C GLU A 456 39.65 12.08 -5.19
N LEU A 457 39.70 10.75 -5.30
CA LEU A 457 39.73 9.87 -4.13
C LEU A 457 41.00 10.05 -3.28
N LEU A 458 42.17 10.20 -3.92
CA LEU A 458 43.42 10.47 -3.20
C LEU A 458 43.43 11.85 -2.54
N GLU A 459 42.81 12.85 -3.15
CA GLU A 459 42.67 14.19 -2.59
C GLU A 459 41.79 14.16 -1.33
N HIS A 460 40.66 13.47 -1.35
CA HIS A 460 39.82 13.25 -0.16
C HIS A 460 40.57 12.54 0.97
N VAL A 461 41.38 11.53 0.65
CA VAL A 461 42.21 10.83 1.66
C VAL A 461 43.24 11.78 2.28
N CYS A 462 43.94 12.58 1.46
CA CYS A 462 44.91 13.56 1.92
C CYS A 462 44.27 14.68 2.74
N GLU A 463 43.11 15.18 2.31
CA GLU A 463 42.34 16.19 3.05
C GLU A 463 41.96 15.68 4.43
N CYS A 464 41.38 14.48 4.53
CA CYS A 464 40.94 13.94 5.80
C CYS A 464 42.09 13.60 6.76
N LEU A 465 43.21 13.07 6.25
CA LEU A 465 44.32 12.60 7.09
C LEU A 465 45.36 13.68 7.42
N GLU A 466 45.54 14.69 6.56
CA GLU A 466 46.64 15.64 6.68
C GLU A 466 46.17 17.10 6.71
N LYS A 467 45.34 17.53 5.75
CA LYS A 467 45.02 18.97 5.60
C LYS A 467 43.92 19.47 6.54
N GLU A 468 42.88 18.67 6.75
CA GLU A 468 41.66 19.01 7.49
C GLU A 468 41.48 18.13 8.74
N CYS A 469 42.56 17.48 9.20
CA CYS A 469 42.51 16.62 10.38
C CYS A 469 42.20 17.45 11.64
N CYS A 470 41.09 17.15 12.29
CA CYS A 470 40.64 17.83 13.51
C CYS A 470 41.15 17.10 14.76
N GLY A 471 41.95 17.76 15.60
CA GLY A 471 42.47 17.19 16.85
C GLY A 471 41.58 17.48 18.06
N THR A 472 40.78 18.54 17.99
CA THR A 472 39.86 19.01 19.03
C THR A 472 38.47 19.31 18.46
N PHE A 473 37.48 19.46 19.34
CA PHE A 473 36.13 19.87 18.92
C PHE A 473 36.11 21.29 18.33
N ASP A 474 36.96 22.19 18.81
CA ASP A 474 37.08 23.55 18.27
C ASP A 474 37.63 23.55 16.83
N ASP A 475 38.51 22.59 16.50
CA ASP A 475 38.96 22.36 15.12
C ASP A 475 37.79 21.91 14.24
N CYS A 476 36.91 21.04 14.75
CA CYS A 476 35.70 20.64 14.02
C CYS A 476 34.75 21.81 13.78
N ILE A 477 34.59 22.73 14.73
CA ILE A 477 33.80 23.96 14.55
C ILE A 477 34.42 24.83 13.45
N THR A 478 35.74 25.00 13.48
CA THR A 478 36.48 25.76 12.46
C THR A 478 36.31 25.13 11.08
N TRP A 479 36.43 23.81 10.98
CA TRP A 479 36.20 23.05 9.76
C TRP A 479 34.78 23.23 9.22
N ALA A 480 33.76 23.10 10.08
CA ALA A 480 32.37 23.31 9.70
C ALA A 480 32.11 24.73 9.20
N ARG A 481 32.76 25.74 9.81
CA ARG A 481 32.68 27.14 9.37
C ARG A 481 33.30 27.32 7.99
N LEU A 482 34.42 26.65 7.69
CA LEU A 482 35.05 26.70 6.37
C LEU A 482 34.16 26.04 5.30
N LYS A 483 33.58 24.88 5.59
CA LYS A 483 32.63 24.21 4.68
C LYS A 483 31.33 24.99 4.46
N TYR A 484 30.98 25.93 5.34
CA TYR A 484 29.82 26.81 5.13
C TYR A 484 30.06 27.89 4.08
N ASP A 485 31.31 28.35 3.89
CA ASP A 485 31.65 29.41 2.92
C ASP A 485 31.89 28.87 1.50
N ILE A 486 32.09 27.57 1.36
CA ILE A 486 32.31 26.84 0.10
C ILE A 486 30.97 26.30 -0.38
#